data_AF-X1IUF5-F1
#
_entry.id   AF-X1IUF5-F1
#
_cell.length_a   1.000
_cell.length_b   1.000
_cell.length_c   1.000
_cell.angle_alpha   90.00
_cell.angle_beta   90.00
_cell.angle_gamma   90.00
#
_symmetry.space_group_name_H-M   'P 1'
#
loop_
_entity.id
_entity.type
_entity.pdbx_description
1 polymer ?
#
loop_
_entity_poly.entity_id
_entity_poly.type
_entity_poly.pdbx_seq_one_letter_code
_entity_poly.pdbx_strand_id
1 'polypeptide(L)' 'MKIEVGTQPVDLYDSVSQTFLKRNISGTAVFNIMSDSAMVLVLTPAGEKVSYQKGKMIIDGVVVDYRHSGKNKKVKK' A
#
# COMPACT_ATOMS: atom_id res chain seq x y z
N MET A 1 10.95 9.24 -9.32
CA MET A 1 9.56 9.75 -9.51
C MET A 1 9.19 10.68 -8.37
N LYS A 2 8.35 11.68 -8.64
CA LYS A 2 7.83 12.65 -7.66
C LYS A 2 6.33 12.81 -7.87
N ILE A 3 5.54 12.76 -6.80
CA ILE A 3 4.09 13.08 -6.82
C ILE A 3 3.73 13.97 -5.63
N GLU A 4 2.69 14.77 -5.78
CA GLU A 4 2.07 15.48 -4.65
C GLU A 4 1.01 14.58 -4.01
N VAL A 5 1.05 14.46 -2.68
CA VAL A 5 0.16 13.61 -1.88
C VAL A 5 -0.82 14.43 -1.02
N GLY A 6 -0.81 15.75 -1.15
CA GLY A 6 -1.67 16.67 -0.41
C GLY A 6 -1.15 17.00 0.98
N THR A 7 -1.87 17.86 1.71
CA THR A 7 -1.44 18.37 3.02
C THR A 7 -1.75 17.44 4.18
N GLN A 8 -2.73 16.53 4.03
CA GLN A 8 -3.06 15.55 5.04
C GLN A 8 -2.07 14.39 5.00
N PRO A 9 -1.59 13.89 6.16
CA PRO A 9 -0.68 12.76 6.19
C PRO A 9 -1.30 11.49 5.62
N VAL A 10 -0.58 10.83 4.71
CA VAL A 10 -0.96 9.56 4.09
C VAL A 10 0.15 8.53 4.20
N ASP A 11 -0.25 7.26 4.12
CA ASP A 11 0.63 6.15 3.80
C ASP A 11 0.55 5.85 2.29
N LEU A 12 1.72 5.65 1.66
CA LEU A 12 1.82 5.36 0.23
C LEU A 12 2.06 3.86 0.04
N TYR A 13 1.05 3.16 -0.46
CA TYR A 13 1.06 1.72 -0.69
C TYR A 13 1.15 1.40 -2.18
N ASP A 14 2.05 0.51 -2.58
CA ASP A 14 2.04 -0.06 -3.93
C ASP A 14 1.36 -1.43 -3.90
N SER A 15 0.21 -1.56 -4.56
CA SER A 15 -0.55 -2.82 -4.59
C SER A 15 0.07 -3.88 -5.51
N VAL A 16 1.03 -3.51 -6.37
CA VAL A 16 1.74 -4.47 -7.22
C VAL A 16 2.80 -5.21 -6.40
N SER A 17 3.71 -4.48 -5.76
CA SER A 17 4.72 -5.07 -4.85
C SER A 17 4.19 -5.38 -3.45
N GLN A 18 2.94 -5.02 -3.18
CA GLN A 18 2.25 -5.21 -1.90
C GLN A 18 2.98 -4.61 -0.70
N THR A 19 3.64 -3.46 -0.91
CA THR A 19 4.55 -2.84 0.06
C THR A 19 4.17 -1.39 0.32
N PHE A 20 4.31 -0.95 1.57
CA PHE A 20 4.28 0.47 1.90
C PHE A 20 5.61 1.10 1.52
N LEU A 21 5.60 2.00 0.53
CA LEU A 21 6.79 2.70 0.07
C LEU A 21 7.21 3.80 1.04
N LYS A 22 6.22 4.51 1.60
CA LYS A 22 6.40 5.58 2.59
C LYS A 22 5.20 5.59 3.53
N ARG A 23 5.41 6.10 4.75
CA ARG A 23 4.36 6.22 5.76
C ARG A 23 4.36 7.60 6.40
N ASN A 24 3.19 8.06 6.79
CA ASN A 24 2.96 9.33 7.47
C ASN A 24 3.62 10.53 6.75
N ILE A 25 3.34 10.65 5.44
CA ILE A 25 3.90 11.72 4.60
C ILE A 25 2.82 12.69 4.14
N SER A 26 3.20 13.96 3.96
CA SER A 26 2.39 15.00 3.32
C SER A 26 3.27 15.84 2.39
N GLY A 27 2.65 16.70 1.59
CA GLY A 27 3.32 17.49 0.56
C GLY A 27 3.74 16.60 -0.60
N THR A 28 5.05 16.43 -0.77
CA THR A 28 5.62 15.66 -1.88
C THR A 28 6.17 14.31 -1.43
N ALA A 29 5.81 13.24 -2.16
CA ALA A 29 6.50 11.96 -2.12
C ALA A 29 7.52 11.80 -3.26
N VAL A 30 8.74 11.34 -2.93
CA VAL A 30 9.77 10.95 -3.90
C VAL A 30 10.12 9.48 -3.73
N PHE A 31 10.05 8.70 -4.80
CA PHE A 31 10.33 7.26 -4.81
C PHE A 31 10.86 6.80 -6.17
N ASN A 32 11.44 5.60 -6.21
CA ASN A 32 12.00 5.01 -7.43
C ASN A 32 11.04 3.98 -8.00
N ILE A 33 10.99 3.91 -9.33
CA ILE A 33 10.41 2.80 -10.07
C ILE A 33 11.55 2.09 -10.79
N MET A 34 11.56 0.76 -10.76
CA MET A 34 12.61 -0.01 -11.44
C MET A 34 12.37 0.03 -12.95
N SER A 35 13.44 -0.12 -13.73
CA SER A 35 13.33 -0.30 -15.18
C SER A 35 12.40 -1.46 -15.51
N ASP A 36 11.58 -1.32 -16.56
CA ASP A 36 10.61 -2.33 -17.00
C ASP A 36 9.66 -2.81 -15.89
N SER A 37 9.20 -1.89 -15.04
CA SER A 37 8.23 -2.18 -13.99
C SER A 37 7.10 -1.15 -13.94
N ALA A 38 5.99 -1.53 -13.31
CA ALA A 38 4.83 -0.68 -13.08
C ALA A 38 4.42 -0.75 -11.60
N MET A 39 3.84 0.33 -11.10
CA MET A 39 3.32 0.45 -9.74
C MET A 39 1.87 0.93 -9.77
N VAL A 40 1.09 0.49 -8.80
CA VAL A 40 -0.27 1.01 -8.57
C VAL A 40 -0.29 1.57 -7.16
N LEU A 41 -0.26 2.90 -7.08
CA LEU A 41 -0.13 3.62 -5.83
C LEU A 41 -1.51 3.89 -5.23
N VAL A 42 -1.71 3.49 -3.98
CA VAL A 42 -2.87 3.82 -3.16
C VAL A 42 -2.42 4.70 -2.01
N LEU A 43 -3.05 5.86 -1.87
CA LEU A 43 -2.86 6.77 -0.76
C LEU A 43 -3.93 6.45 0.27
N THR A 44 -3.52 6.07 1.48
CA THR A 44 -4.44 5.77 2.59
C THR A 44 -4.18 6.74 3.74
N PRO A 45 -5.17 7.04 4.60
CA PRO A 45 -4.91 7.88 5.76
C PRO A 45 -3.78 7.28 6.61
N ALA A 46 -2.89 8.14 7.12
CA ALA A 46 -1.69 7.67 7.81
C ALA A 46 -2.03 7.01 9.15
N GLY A 47 -1.36 5.88 9.43
CA GLY A 47 -1.43 5.24 10.75
C GLY A 47 -2.72 4.46 11.01
N GLU A 48 -3.58 4.32 10.00
CA GLU A 48 -4.82 3.55 10.12
C GLU A 48 -4.57 2.06 10.34
N LYS A 49 -5.55 1.41 10.97
CA LYS A 49 -5.46 -0.03 11.27
C LYS A 49 -5.53 -0.85 10.00
N VAL A 50 -4.43 -1.57 9.71
CA VAL A 50 -4.38 -2.56 8.64
C VAL A 50 -4.92 -3.89 9.15
N SER A 51 -5.86 -4.48 8.42
CA SER A 51 -6.37 -5.83 8.66
C SER A 51 -6.42 -6.64 7.37
N TYR A 52 -6.49 -7.96 7.49
CA TYR A 52 -6.49 -8.87 6.35
C TYR A 52 -7.65 -9.83 6.43
N GLN A 53 -8.40 -9.99 5.34
CA GLN A 53 -9.53 -10.91 5.28
C GLN A 53 -9.62 -11.55 3.90
N LYS A 54 -9.52 -12.88 3.84
CA LYS A 54 -9.72 -13.68 2.61
C LYS A 54 -8.90 -13.17 1.40
N GLY A 55 -7.62 -12.87 1.62
CA GLY A 55 -6.72 -12.36 0.56
C GLY A 55 -6.93 -10.88 0.23
N LYS A 56 -7.69 -10.14 1.05
CA LYS A 56 -7.83 -8.69 0.94
C LYS A 56 -7.05 -7.99 2.03
N MET A 57 -6.41 -6.87 1.70
CA MET A 57 -5.94 -5.89 2.69
C MET A 57 -7.01 -4.81 2.86
N ILE A 58 -7.34 -4.52 4.12
CA ILE A 58 -8.38 -3.59 4.52
C ILE A 58 -7.76 -2.55 5.45
N ILE A 59 -7.99 -1.27 5.17
CA ILE A 59 -7.52 -0.13 5.96
C ILE A 59 -8.73 0.75 6.25
N ASP A 60 -8.95 1.04 7.53
CA ASP A 60 -10.13 1.78 8.01
C ASP A 60 -11.46 1.25 7.44
N GLY A 61 -11.61 -0.08 7.43
CA GLY A 61 -12.81 -0.75 6.90
C GLY A 61 -12.94 -0.77 5.36
N VAL A 62 -12.07 -0.10 4.62
CA VAL A 62 -12.08 -0.06 3.15
C VAL A 62 -11.08 -1.04 2.57
N VAL A 63 -11.47 -1.79 1.54
CA VAL A 63 -10.56 -2.70 0.83
C VAL A 63 -9.58 -1.90 -0.02
N VAL A 64 -8.29 -2.05 0.26
CA VAL A 64 -7.18 -1.35 -0.41
C VAL A 64 -6.45 -2.27 -1.40
N ASP A 65 -6.40 -3.58 -1.14
CA ASP A 65 -5.86 -4.58 -2.06
C ASP A 65 -6.80 -5.80 -2.07
N TYR A 66 -7.30 -6.19 -3.24
CA TYR A 66 -8.21 -7.33 -3.40
C TYR A 66 -7.48 -8.67 -3.57
N ARG A 67 -6.17 -8.66 -3.85
CA ARG A 67 -5.35 -9.83 -4.19
C ARG A 67 -4.08 -9.87 -3.35
N HIS A 68 -4.18 -9.44 -2.10
CA HIS A 68 -3.09 -9.43 -1.15
C HIS A 68 -2.60 -10.86 -0.86
N SER A 69 -1.31 -11.10 -1.04
CA SER A 69 -0.69 -12.42 -0.90
C SER A 69 -0.34 -12.79 0.55
N GLY A 70 -0.77 -11.97 1.52
CA GLY A 70 -0.53 -12.13 2.96
C GLY A 70 -0.58 -13.59 3.43
N LYS A 71 0.39 -13.96 4.28
CA LYS A 71 0.86 -15.32 4.65
C LYS A 71 -0.20 -16.35 5.12
N ASN A 72 -1.22 -16.61 4.32
CA ASN A 72 -2.11 -17.77 4.44
C ASN A 72 -1.64 -18.93 3.56
N LYS A 73 -0.33 -19.07 3.35
CA LYS A 73 0.22 -20.38 3.02
C LYS A 73 0.17 -21.22 4.30
N LYS A 74 -1.00 -21.84 4.58
CA LYS A 74 -0.95 -23.13 5.28
C LYS A 74 -0.06 -24.01 4.41
N VAL A 75 1.17 -24.24 4.85
CA VAL A 75 2.03 -25.30 4.31
C VAL A 75 1.18 -26.56 4.45
N LYS A 76 0.66 -27.06 3.32
CA LYS A 76 0.05 -28.38 3.29
C LYS A 76 1.21 -29.35 3.57
N LYS A 77 1.20 -29.93 4.76
CA LYS A 77 2.03 -31.07 5.14
C LYS A 77 1.60 -32.29 4.36
#